data_AF-A0A3M5WCG0-F1
#
_entry.id   AF-A0A3M5WCG0-F1
#
_cell.length_a   1.000
_cell.length_b   1.000
_cell.length_c   1.000
_cell.angle_alpha   90.00
_cell.angle_beta   90.00
_cell.angle_gamma   90.00
#
_symmetry.space_group_name_H-M   'P 1'
#
loop_
_entity.id
_entity.type
_entity.pdbx_description
1 polymer ?
#
loop_
_entity_poly.entity_id
_entity_poly.type
_entity_poly.pdbx_seq_one_letter_code
_entity_poly.pdbx_strand_id
1 'polypeptide(L)' 'MPAEKKLLAAQVLEHELPFYTHDLELLRLQVLQPFLQPFENTPERPAFPEMLQRLYEQSCALVIRNEDFQHVG' A
#
# COMPACT_ATOMS: atom_id res chain seq x y z
N MET A 1 15.52 13.59 11.96
CA MET A 1 15.68 12.56 10.90
C MET A 1 16.64 11.46 11.33
N PRO A 2 16.20 10.20 11.28
CA PRO A 2 17.05 9.00 11.45
C PRO A 2 18.21 8.94 10.43
N ALA A 3 19.25 8.19 10.76
CA ALA A 3 20.44 8.05 9.91
C ALA A 3 20.11 7.41 8.54
N GLU A 4 19.24 6.41 8.52
CA GLU A 4 18.81 5.71 7.30
C GLU A 4 18.23 6.67 6.26
N LYS A 5 17.36 7.60 6.69
CA LYS A 5 16.74 8.56 5.80
C LYS A 5 17.74 9.59 5.24
N LYS A 6 18.77 9.93 6.02
CA LYS A 6 19.86 10.80 5.54
C LYS A 6 20.71 10.11 4.49
N LEU A 7 20.99 8.82 4.71
CA LEU A 7 21.75 8.01 3.76
C LEU A 7 20.98 7.85 2.45
N LEU A 8 19.68 7.59 2.53
CA LEU A 8 18.80 7.56 1.36
C LEU A 8 18.82 8.88 0.59
N ALA A 9 18.68 10.02 1.28
CA ALA A 9 18.75 11.33 0.64
C ALA A 9 20.11 11.56 -0.05
N ALA A 10 21.21 11.15 0.58
CA ALA A 10 22.54 11.25 -0.03
C ALA A 10 22.66 10.40 -1.29
N GLN A 11 22.12 9.18 -1.30
CA GLN A 11 22.11 8.31 -2.49
C GLN A 11 21.30 8.91 -3.64
N VAL A 12 20.14 9.51 -3.36
CA VAL A 12 19.33 10.18 -4.37
C VAL A 12 20.09 11.36 -4.99
N LEU A 13 20.81 12.12 -4.16
CA LEU A 13 21.62 13.26 -4.63
C LEU A 13 22.86 12.82 -5.41
N GLU A 14 23.53 11.74 -4.99
CA GLU A 14 24.73 11.23 -5.65
C GLU A 14 24.45 10.65 -7.04
N HIS A 15 23.32 9.95 -7.18
CA HIS A 15 22.98 9.27 -8.43
C HIS A 15 21.98 10.05 -9.30
N GLU A 16 21.45 11.17 -8.80
CA GLU A 16 20.48 12.03 -9.49
C GLU A 16 19.27 11.27 -10.04
N LEU A 17 18.82 10.26 -9.31
CA LEU A 17 17.76 9.35 -9.76
C LEU A 17 16.37 9.87 -9.40
N PRO A 18 15.35 9.52 -10.20
CA PRO A 18 13.95 9.63 -9.81
C PRO A 18 13.69 9.02 -8.43
N PHE A 19 13.07 9.79 -7.55
CA PHE A 19 12.82 9.40 -6.17
C PHE A 19 11.32 9.39 -5.86
N TYR A 20 10.81 8.24 -5.48
CA TYR A 20 9.40 8.01 -5.17
C TYR A 20 9.27 7.72 -3.67
N THR A 21 8.48 8.52 -2.96
CA THR A 21 8.28 8.31 -1.52
C THR A 21 6.94 8.86 -1.05
N HIS A 22 6.36 8.20 -0.04
CA HIS A 22 5.21 8.70 0.72
C HIS A 22 5.64 9.31 2.07
N ASP A 23 6.94 9.34 2.38
CA ASP A 23 7.46 9.85 3.66
C ASP A 23 7.43 11.38 3.69
N LEU A 24 6.61 11.93 4.59
CA LEU A 24 6.40 13.38 4.73
C LEU A 24 7.67 14.14 5.12
N GLU A 25 8.59 13.53 5.86
CA GLU A 25 9.85 14.19 6.21
C GLU A 25 10.74 14.37 4.99
N LEU A 26 10.80 13.36 4.12
CA LEU A 26 11.59 13.39 2.89
C LEU A 26 10.96 14.31 1.83
N LEU A 27 9.63 14.31 1.74
CA LEU A 27 8.90 15.22 0.85
C LEU A 27 9.12 16.70 1.19
N ARG A 28 9.43 17.04 2.44
CA ARG A 28 9.69 18.42 2.88
C ARG A 28 11.11 18.90 2.62
N LEU A 29 12.03 18.00 2.27
CA LEU A 29 13.42 18.37 2.01
C LEU A 29 13.54 19.09 0.66
N GLN A 30 13.93 20.37 0.70
CA GLN A 30 14.10 21.18 -0.51
C GLN A 30 15.11 20.58 -1.49
N VAL A 31 16.16 19.96 -0.98
CA VAL A 31 17.22 19.33 -1.79
C VAL A 31 16.72 18.13 -2.61
N LEU A 32 15.64 17.47 -2.18
CA LEU A 32 15.08 16.32 -2.89
C LEU A 32 14.01 16.70 -3.92
N GLN A 33 13.50 17.94 -3.89
CA GLN A 33 12.43 18.41 -4.77
C GLN A 33 12.66 18.15 -6.27
N PRO A 34 13.88 18.34 -6.82
CA PRO A 34 14.13 18.09 -8.25
C PRO A 34 13.98 16.60 -8.64
N PHE A 35 14.16 15.70 -7.68
CA PHE A 35 14.20 14.26 -7.89
C PHE A 35 12.86 13.60 -7.58
N LEU A 36 11.99 14.26 -6.80
CA LEU A 36 10.69 13.73 -6.40
C LEU A 36 9.79 13.49 -7.62
N GLN A 37 9.35 12.25 -7.77
CA GLN A 37 8.40 11.87 -8.80
C GLN A 37 7.04 11.52 -8.20
N PRO A 38 5.93 11.91 -8.86
CA PRO A 38 4.62 11.44 -8.49
C PRO A 38 4.53 9.94 -8.79
N PHE A 39 3.85 9.19 -7.93
CA PHE A 39 3.42 7.85 -8.29
C PHE A 39 2.41 7.97 -9.43
N GLU A 40 2.52 7.11 -10.44
CA GLU A 40 1.48 7.05 -11.47
C GLU A 40 0.15 6.78 -10.77
N ASN A 41 -0.82 7.66 -11.00
CA ASN A 41 -2.20 7.36 -10.67
C ASN A 41 -2.61 6.24 -11.61
N THR A 42 -2.42 5.00 -11.18
CA THR A 42 -3.20 3.90 -11.74
C THR A 42 -4.65 4.38 -11.70
N PRO A 43 -5.34 4.48 -12.85
CA PRO A 43 -6.73 4.90 -12.84
C PRO A 43 -7.43 4.01 -11.84
N GLU A 44 -8.15 4.64 -10.90
CA GLU A 44 -8.98 3.92 -9.93
C GLU A 44 -9.76 2.88 -10.71
N ARG A 45 -9.36 1.60 -10.59
CA ARG A 45 -10.11 0.52 -11.20
C ARG A 45 -11.45 0.58 -10.49
N PRO A 46 -12.55 0.89 -11.20
CA PRO A 46 -13.81 1.08 -10.52
C PRO A 46 -14.24 -0.29 -10.00
N ALA A 47 -14.50 -0.31 -8.70
CA ALA A 47 -15.14 -1.38 -7.94
C ALA A 47 -14.31 -2.66 -7.69
N PHE A 48 -14.37 -3.09 -6.43
CA PHE A 48 -14.16 -4.49 -6.07
C PHE A 48 -15.06 -5.35 -6.97
N PRO A 49 -14.54 -6.41 -7.63
CA PRO A 49 -15.34 -7.18 -8.57
C PRO A 49 -16.63 -7.68 -7.93
N GLU A 50 -17.78 -7.41 -8.56
CA GLU A 50 -19.10 -7.75 -8.01
C GLU A 50 -19.19 -9.23 -7.60
N MET A 51 -18.55 -10.11 -8.37
CA MET A 51 -18.51 -11.53 -8.06
C MET A 51 -17.78 -11.82 -6.75
N LEU A 52 -16.66 -11.14 -6.47
CA LEU A 52 -15.94 -11.27 -5.20
C LEU A 52 -16.71 -10.62 -4.06
N GLN A 53 -17.42 -9.51 -4.32
CA GLN A 53 -18.29 -8.90 -3.33
C GLN A 53 -19.40 -9.85 -2.89
N ARG A 54 -20.06 -10.51 -3.83
CA ARG A 54 -21.09 -11.51 -3.54
C ARG A 54 -20.55 -12.69 -2.75
N LEU A 55 -19.36 -13.19 -3.09
CA LEU A 55 -18.72 -14.28 -2.33
C LEU A 55 -18.39 -13.86 -0.90
N TYR A 56 -17.95 -12.63 -0.70
CA TYR A 56 -17.70 -12.07 0.63
C TYR A 56 -18.99 -11.95 1.46
N GLU A 57 -20.06 -11.41 0.87
CA GLU A 57 -21.36 -11.31 1.55
C GLU A 57 -21.92 -12.70 1.90
N GLN A 58 -21.75 -13.69 1.01
CA GLN A 58 -22.13 -15.08 1.24
C GLN A 58 -21.31 -15.75 2.35
N SER A 59 -20.01 -15.48 2.44
CA SER A 59 -19.17 -16.03 3.50
C SER A 59 -19.49 -15.41 4.86
N CYS A 60 -19.83 -14.12 4.91
CA CYS A 60 -20.32 -13.49 6.14
C CYS A 60 -21.69 -14.03 6.58
N ALA A 61 -22.53 -14.47 5.63
CA ALA A 61 -23.81 -15.11 5.93
C ALA A 61 -23.68 -16.57 6.39
N LEU A 62 -22.50 -17.18 6.21
CA LEU A 62 -22.21 -18.54 6.64
C LEU A 62 -22.02 -18.58 8.18
N VAL A 63 -23.12 -18.78 8.89
CA VAL A 63 -23.10 -19.04 10.34
C VAL A 63 -22.90 -20.53 10.57
N ILE A 64 -21.69 -20.91 10.97
CA ILE A 64 -21.40 -22.29 11.41
C ILE A 64 -22.09 -22.49 12.76
N ARG A 65 -23.06 -23.41 12.81
CA ARG A 65 -23.78 -23.76 14.04
C ARG A 65 -23.03 -24.88 14.76
N ASN A 66 -23.28 -25.02 16.06
CA ASN A 66 -22.68 -26.10 16.86
C ASN A 66 -23.01 -27.51 16.30
N GLU A 67 -24.10 -27.64 15.56
CA GLU A 67 -24.53 -28.87 14.86
C GLU A 67 -23.58 -29.26 13.71
N ASP A 68 -22.89 -28.29 13.09
CA ASP A 68 -21.98 -28.51 11.96
C ASP A 68 -20.62 -29.09 12.40
N PHE A 69 -20.33 -29.07 13.71
CA PHE A 69 -19.10 -29.64 14.29
C PHE A 69 -19.25 -31.13 14.68
N GLN A 70 -20.41 -31.75 14.46
CA GLN A 70 -20.69 -33.13 14.88
C GLN A 70 -19.78 -34.21 14.26
N HIS A 71 -19.05 -33.88 13.19
CA HIS A 71 -18.20 -34.82 12.46
C HIS A 71 -16.71 -34.47 12.48
N VAL A 72 -16.31 -33.43 13.23
CA VAL A 72 -14.90 -33.05 13.42
C VAL A 72 -14.49 -33.48 14.83
N GLY A 73 -14.21 -34.78 14.99
CA GLY A 73 -13.77 -35.40 16.24
C GLY A 73 -12.68 -36.42 15.99
#